data_AF-A0A1B9ESA2-F1
#
_entry.id   AF-A0A1B9ESA2-F1
#
_cell.length_a   1.000
_cell.length_b   1.000
_cell.length_c   1.000
_cell.angle_alpha   90.00
_cell.angle_beta   90.00
_cell.angle_gamma   90.00
#
_symmetry.space_group_name_H-M   'P 1'
#
loop_
_entity.id
_entity.type
_entity.pdbx_description
1 polymer ?
#
loop_
_entity_poly.entity_id
_entity_poly.type
_entity_poly.pdbx_seq_one_letter_code
_entity_poly.pdbx_strand_id
1 'polypeptide(L)'
;MQVLCFHHITPSPASEFDVTPGQLRDIVRLLREKGTRIVPPSSAPTHRAAEIGAPADRQEDEVAILFDDGYASTLGFALPLMEELEAVFGMAVVPGLLQETERPSYLPHSSVEFTTAEGVRRWLDSGGELIGHSFSHVKMTALATSSVRFELERELEAYEALNLPVPNQFAYPFGASDPRVRREVAAHYTSAFATGGGDGSAFDLHRITFRQWKVPKLMALDWAFLARPEND
;
A
#
# COMPACT_ATOMS: atom_id res chain seq x y z
N MET A 1 -13.06 7.17 -5.57
CA MET A 1 -12.51 6.29 -4.52
C MET A 1 -11.12 6.75 -4.15
N GLN A 2 -10.84 6.89 -2.85
CA GLN A 2 -9.49 7.24 -2.37
C GLN A 2 -8.76 5.99 -1.89
N VAL A 3 -7.43 5.98 -1.97
CA VAL A 3 -6.58 4.89 -1.43
C VAL A 3 -5.69 5.49 -0.34
N LEU A 4 -5.91 5.12 0.91
CA LEU A 4 -5.08 5.54 2.04
C LEU A 4 -3.93 4.54 2.22
N CYS A 5 -2.70 5.04 2.25
CA CYS A 5 -1.50 4.22 2.41
C CYS A 5 -0.81 4.54 3.74
N PHE A 6 -0.72 3.54 4.60
CA PHE A 6 0.00 3.57 5.87
C PHE A 6 1.28 2.76 5.76
N HIS A 7 2.19 2.92 6.72
CA HIS A 7 3.44 2.18 6.75
C HIS A 7 3.55 1.47 8.11
N HIS A 8 4.11 2.14 9.10
CA HIS A 8 4.45 1.55 10.39
C HIS A 8 3.39 1.90 11.45
N ILE A 9 2.76 0.89 12.05
CA ILE A 9 1.76 1.09 13.11
C ILE A 9 2.39 0.83 14.47
N THR A 10 2.48 1.86 15.33
CA THR A 10 3.24 1.78 16.59
C THR A 10 2.66 2.66 17.69
N PRO A 11 2.62 2.22 18.96
CA PRO A 11 2.25 3.08 20.08
C PRO A 11 3.27 4.18 20.37
N SER A 12 4.48 4.10 19.79
CA SER A 12 5.57 5.04 20.02
C SER A 12 6.11 5.59 18.69
N PRO A 13 5.43 6.57 18.06
CA PRO A 13 5.87 7.18 16.82
C PRO A 13 7.23 7.86 16.96
N ALA A 14 8.13 7.59 16.01
CA ALA A 14 9.45 8.19 15.87
C ALA A 14 9.71 8.73 14.44
N SER A 15 8.92 8.31 13.46
CA SER A 15 8.94 8.77 12.07
C SER A 15 7.67 9.54 11.72
N GLU A 16 7.73 10.38 10.67
CA GLU A 16 6.53 11.02 10.13
C GLU A 16 5.54 10.05 9.47
N PHE A 17 6.00 8.83 9.12
CA PHE A 17 5.17 7.76 8.54
C PHE A 17 4.53 6.84 9.57
N ASP A 18 4.92 6.97 10.84
CA ASP A 18 4.36 6.15 11.91
C ASP A 18 2.92 6.56 12.19
N VAL A 19 2.06 5.61 12.52
CA VAL A 19 0.66 5.85 12.94
C VAL A 19 0.41 5.10 14.23
N THR A 20 -0.26 5.73 15.19
CA THR A 20 -0.65 5.00 16.40
C THR A 20 -1.84 4.08 16.14
N PRO A 21 -1.98 2.96 16.87
CA PRO A 21 -3.18 2.12 16.80
C PRO A 21 -4.47 2.91 17.07
N GLY A 22 -4.41 3.89 17.97
CA GLY A 22 -5.54 4.79 18.26
C GLY A 22 -5.91 5.66 17.06
N GLN A 23 -4.93 6.29 16.40
CA GLN A 23 -5.15 7.08 15.18
C GLN A 23 -5.77 6.22 14.06
N LEU A 24 -5.25 5.02 13.82
CA LEU A 24 -5.80 4.12 12.80
C LEU A 24 -7.26 3.76 13.10
N ARG A 25 -7.57 3.42 14.35
CA ARG A 25 -8.94 3.15 14.81
C ARG A 25 -9.87 4.34 14.59
N ASP A 26 -9.44 5.54 14.95
CA ASP A 26 -10.24 6.76 14.81
C ASP A 26 -10.52 7.08 13.34
N ILE A 27 -9.52 6.88 12.46
CA ILE A 27 -9.69 7.03 11.00
C ILE A 27 -10.75 6.07 10.47
N VAL A 28 -10.64 4.77 10.79
CA VAL A 28 -11.60 3.75 10.30
C VAL A 28 -13.01 4.03 10.82
N ARG A 29 -13.15 4.43 12.09
CA ARG A 29 -14.45 4.80 12.68
C ARG A 29 -15.04 6.04 12.00
N LEU A 30 -14.24 7.07 11.80
CA LEU A 30 -14.68 8.30 11.12
C LEU A 30 -15.19 8.01 9.71
N LEU A 31 -14.48 7.21 8.92
CA LEU A 31 -14.92 6.82 7.58
C LEU A 31 -16.31 6.18 7.61
N ARG A 32 -16.54 5.25 8.53
CA ARG A 32 -17.83 4.57 8.70
C ARG A 32 -18.94 5.49 9.18
N GLU A 33 -18.66 6.34 10.16
CA GLU A 33 -19.61 7.33 10.68
C GLU A 33 -20.08 8.31 9.60
N LYS A 34 -19.24 8.57 8.60
CA LYS A 34 -19.55 9.43 7.45
C LYS A 34 -20.18 8.69 6.29
N GLY A 35 -20.45 7.39 6.43
CA GLY A 35 -21.05 6.55 5.39
C GLY A 35 -20.09 6.13 4.28
N THR A 36 -18.79 6.40 4.43
CA THR A 36 -17.77 5.95 3.49
C THR A 36 -17.56 4.44 3.63
N ARG A 37 -17.74 3.71 2.54
CA ARG A 37 -17.48 2.27 2.48
C ARG A 37 -15.97 2.02 2.42
N ILE A 38 -15.49 1.11 3.24
CA ILE A 38 -14.13 0.59 3.13
C ILE A 38 -14.18 -0.61 2.18
N VAL A 39 -13.44 -0.54 1.08
CA VAL A 39 -13.46 -1.53 0.00
C VAL A 39 -12.07 -2.13 -0.24
N PRO A 40 -11.97 -3.34 -0.82
CA PRO A 40 -10.67 -3.96 -1.06
C PRO A 40 -9.83 -3.13 -2.05
N PRO A 41 -8.51 -3.00 -1.85
CA PRO A 41 -7.61 -2.35 -2.81
C PRO A 41 -7.75 -2.83 -4.26
N SER A 42 -8.08 -4.11 -4.46
CA SER A 42 -8.37 -4.70 -5.79
C SER A 42 -9.50 -4.04 -6.56
N SER A 43 -10.37 -3.27 -5.90
CA SER A 43 -11.49 -2.56 -6.53
C SER A 43 -11.05 -1.28 -7.25
N ALA A 44 -9.87 -0.73 -6.93
CA ALA A 44 -9.42 0.58 -7.40
C ALA A 44 -9.46 0.80 -8.93
N PRO A 45 -9.03 -0.16 -9.79
CA PRO A 45 -9.08 0.02 -11.24
C PRO A 45 -10.51 0.19 -11.77
N THR A 46 -11.46 -0.59 -11.24
CA THR A 46 -12.86 -0.57 -11.66
C THR A 46 -13.54 0.74 -11.28
N HIS A 47 -13.31 1.23 -10.06
CA HIS A 47 -13.85 2.53 -9.63
C HIS A 47 -13.28 3.66 -10.48
N ARG A 48 -11.98 3.63 -10.80
CA ARG A 48 -11.38 4.67 -11.62
C ARG A 48 -11.94 4.68 -13.05
N ALA A 49 -12.15 3.51 -13.65
CA ALA A 49 -12.81 3.42 -14.95
C ALA A 49 -14.24 3.99 -14.91
N ALA A 50 -14.99 3.76 -13.82
CA ALA A 50 -16.33 4.29 -13.64
C ALA A 50 -16.37 5.81 -13.38
N GLU A 51 -15.32 6.39 -12.80
CA GLU A 51 -15.20 7.84 -12.58
C GLU A 51 -14.97 8.63 -13.87
N ILE A 52 -14.39 8.01 -14.90
CA ILE A 52 -14.19 8.62 -16.22
C ILE A 52 -15.57 8.76 -16.89
N GLY A 53 -16.25 9.87 -16.58
CA GLY A 53 -17.59 10.21 -17.09
C GLY A 53 -18.68 10.32 -16.02
N ALA A 54 -18.36 10.09 -14.74
CA ALA A 54 -19.29 10.31 -13.63
C ALA A 54 -19.34 11.79 -13.20
N PRO A 55 -20.45 12.28 -12.63
CA PRO A 55 -20.48 13.58 -11.98
C PRO A 55 -19.52 13.59 -10.77
N ALA A 56 -18.86 14.73 -10.54
CA ALA A 56 -17.80 14.87 -9.54
C ALA A 56 -18.26 14.61 -8.08
N ASP A 57 -19.56 14.63 -7.82
CA ASP A 57 -20.17 14.43 -6.49
C ASP A 57 -20.19 12.96 -6.01
N ARG A 58 -19.87 12.00 -6.88
CA ARG A 58 -19.81 10.56 -6.58
C ARG A 58 -18.44 10.02 -6.16
N GLN A 59 -17.41 10.86 -6.14
CA GLN A 59 -16.02 10.38 -6.07
C GLN A 59 -15.54 9.90 -4.68
N GLU A 60 -16.32 10.07 -3.61
CA GLU A 60 -15.80 9.99 -2.24
C GLU A 60 -16.52 8.98 -1.32
N ASP A 61 -17.43 8.15 -1.85
CA ASP A 61 -18.19 7.20 -1.05
C ASP A 61 -17.38 5.95 -0.64
N GLU A 62 -16.18 5.78 -1.20
CA GLU A 62 -15.36 4.57 -1.01
C GLU A 62 -13.88 4.90 -0.77
N VAL A 63 -13.29 4.15 0.15
CA VAL A 63 -11.87 4.21 0.51
C VAL A 63 -11.28 2.81 0.56
N ALA A 64 -10.10 2.63 -0.02
CA ALA A 64 -9.27 1.45 0.22
C ALA A 64 -8.16 1.78 1.22
N ILE A 65 -7.77 0.79 2.03
CA ILE A 65 -6.70 0.90 3.03
C ILE A 65 -5.55 -0.03 2.63
N LEU A 66 -4.35 0.52 2.57
CA LEU A 66 -3.12 -0.17 2.20
C LEU A 66 -2.05 0.05 3.27
N PHE A 67 -1.26 -0.98 3.55
CA PHE A 67 -0.06 -0.92 4.37
C PHE A 67 1.16 -1.32 3.55
N ASP A 68 2.20 -0.49 3.52
CA ASP A 68 3.42 -0.78 2.76
C ASP A 68 4.47 -1.54 3.60
N ASP A 69 5.48 -2.06 2.90
CA ASP A 69 6.73 -2.68 3.37
C ASP A 69 6.63 -4.03 4.10
N GLY A 70 5.46 -4.41 4.63
CA GLY A 70 5.30 -5.68 5.35
C GLY A 70 5.89 -5.68 6.75
N TYR A 71 5.69 -4.62 7.53
CA TYR A 71 6.15 -4.57 8.92
C TYR A 71 5.47 -5.60 9.84
N ALA A 72 6.22 -6.16 10.78
CA ALA A 72 5.68 -7.04 11.82
C ALA A 72 4.66 -6.31 12.70
N SER A 73 4.84 -5.01 12.92
CA SER A 73 3.92 -4.18 13.69
C SER A 73 2.55 -4.00 13.02
N THR A 74 2.48 -4.08 11.68
CA THR A 74 1.21 -4.13 10.95
C THR A 74 0.39 -5.34 11.39
N LEU A 75 1.01 -6.51 11.56
CA LEU A 75 0.31 -7.68 12.12
C LEU A 75 0.03 -7.55 13.61
N GLY A 76 0.96 -6.97 14.37
CA GLY A 76 0.80 -6.84 15.82
C GLY A 76 -0.29 -5.85 16.24
N PHE A 77 -0.51 -4.80 15.44
CA PHE A 77 -1.39 -3.69 15.82
C PHE A 77 -2.49 -3.38 14.80
N ALA A 78 -2.22 -3.44 13.50
CA ALA A 78 -3.22 -3.11 12.49
C ALA A 78 -4.21 -4.26 12.30
N LEU A 79 -3.70 -5.49 12.14
CA LEU A 79 -4.52 -6.66 11.86
C LEU A 79 -5.64 -6.87 12.90
N PRO A 80 -5.39 -6.88 14.23
CA PRO A 80 -6.47 -7.07 15.22
C PRO A 80 -7.49 -5.93 15.18
N LEU A 81 -7.06 -4.70 14.86
CA LEU A 81 -7.97 -3.57 14.71
C LEU A 81 -8.86 -3.73 13.48
N MET A 82 -8.29 -4.20 12.35
CA MET A 82 -9.09 -4.39 11.14
C MET A 82 -10.08 -5.54 11.29
N GLU A 83 -9.71 -6.60 12.02
CA GLU A 83 -10.62 -7.70 12.40
C GLU A 83 -11.74 -7.20 13.32
N GLU A 84 -11.41 -6.50 14.41
CA GLU A 84 -12.39 -5.92 15.33
C GLU A 84 -13.36 -4.99 14.61
N LEU A 85 -12.82 -4.20 13.68
CA LEU A 85 -13.59 -3.26 12.91
C LEU A 85 -14.19 -3.89 11.66
N GLU A 86 -14.05 -5.18 11.36
CA GLU A 86 -14.55 -5.80 10.12
C GLU A 86 -14.23 -4.97 8.85
N ALA A 87 -13.02 -4.40 8.78
CA ALA A 87 -12.56 -3.62 7.65
C ALA A 87 -11.81 -4.51 6.66
N VAL A 88 -11.88 -4.18 5.37
CA VAL A 88 -11.05 -4.80 4.33
C VAL A 88 -9.84 -3.91 4.04
N PHE A 89 -8.71 -4.53 3.72
CA PHE A 89 -7.41 -3.86 3.66
C PHE A 89 -6.40 -4.72 2.87
N GLY A 90 -5.31 -4.12 2.43
CA GLY A 90 -4.22 -4.83 1.76
C GLY A 90 -2.85 -4.44 2.28
N MET A 91 -1.86 -5.30 2.02
CA MET A 91 -0.46 -5.05 2.38
C MET A 91 0.44 -5.26 1.17
N ALA A 92 1.20 -4.23 0.83
CA ALA A 92 2.29 -4.33 -0.12
C ALA A 92 3.51 -4.89 0.61
N VAL A 93 3.95 -6.09 0.22
CA VAL A 93 5.03 -6.81 0.92
C VAL A 93 6.26 -6.85 0.04
N VAL A 94 7.43 -6.64 0.66
CA VAL A 94 8.74 -6.78 0.03
C VAL A 94 9.29 -8.17 0.37
N PRO A 95 9.28 -9.17 -0.54
CA PRO A 95 9.63 -10.54 -0.19
C PRO A 95 11.07 -10.71 0.32
N GLY A 96 12.03 -9.90 -0.18
CA GLY A 96 13.41 -9.90 0.31
C GLY A 96 13.55 -9.48 1.78
N LEU A 97 12.53 -8.84 2.37
CA LEU A 97 12.53 -8.46 3.79
C LEU A 97 11.93 -9.52 4.72
N LEU A 98 11.19 -10.49 4.16
CA LEU A 98 10.56 -11.58 4.92
C LEU A 98 11.56 -12.63 5.42
N GLN A 99 12.72 -12.74 4.77
CA GLN A 99 13.77 -13.69 5.10
C GLN A 99 15.03 -12.93 5.48
N GLU A 100 15.53 -13.14 6.70
CA GLU A 100 16.71 -12.44 7.20
C GLU A 100 17.96 -12.63 6.33
N THR A 101 18.10 -13.79 5.69
CA THR A 101 19.22 -14.12 4.78
C THR A 101 19.19 -13.35 3.46
N GLU A 102 18.04 -12.83 3.06
CA GLU A 102 17.84 -12.09 1.80
C GLU A 102 17.75 -10.58 2.03
N ARG A 103 17.76 -10.13 3.30
CA ARG A 103 17.59 -8.71 3.63
C ARG A 103 18.73 -7.88 3.03
N PRO A 104 18.42 -6.79 2.31
CA PRO A 104 19.43 -5.87 1.83
C PRO A 104 20.17 -5.25 3.02
N SER A 105 21.45 -4.92 2.82
CA SER A 105 22.27 -4.28 3.86
C SER A 105 21.78 -2.88 4.27
N TYR A 106 20.88 -2.29 3.48
CA TYR A 106 20.15 -1.08 3.80
C TYR A 106 18.68 -1.44 4.07
N LEU A 107 18.19 -1.11 5.26
CA LEU A 107 16.76 -1.19 5.56
C LEU A 107 16.11 0.18 5.36
N PRO A 108 14.92 0.25 4.75
CA PRO A 108 14.22 1.52 4.54
C PRO A 108 13.92 2.25 5.86
N HIS A 109 13.76 1.51 6.97
CA HIS A 109 13.59 2.06 8.31
C HIS A 109 14.45 1.28 9.32
N SER A 110 15.42 1.95 9.95
CA SER A 110 16.54 1.36 10.70
C SER A 110 16.17 0.71 12.05
N SER A 111 14.89 0.71 12.43
CA SER A 111 14.41 0.24 13.73
C SER A 111 13.16 -0.62 13.67
N VAL A 112 12.82 -1.17 12.50
CA VAL A 112 11.54 -1.86 12.31
C VAL A 112 11.75 -3.31 11.90
N GLU A 113 11.08 -4.21 12.60
CA GLU A 113 11.02 -5.63 12.25
C GLU A 113 10.02 -5.83 11.11
N PHE A 114 10.40 -6.66 10.13
CA PHE A 114 9.52 -7.09 9.05
C PHE A 114 8.83 -8.39 9.44
N THR A 115 7.64 -8.58 8.87
CA THR A 115 6.89 -9.82 9.05
C THR A 115 7.61 -11.01 8.41
N THR A 116 7.09 -12.21 8.62
CA THR A 116 7.56 -13.45 8.01
C THR A 116 6.53 -13.96 7.01
N ALA A 117 6.89 -14.96 6.21
CA ALA A 117 5.92 -15.62 5.33
C ALA A 117 4.73 -16.23 6.11
N GLU A 118 4.95 -16.72 7.33
CA GLU A 118 3.85 -17.15 8.20
C GLU A 118 2.95 -15.99 8.63
N GLY A 119 3.54 -14.82 8.91
CA GLY A 119 2.78 -13.61 9.14
C GLY A 119 1.93 -13.20 7.94
N VAL A 120 2.47 -13.29 6.71
CA VAL A 120 1.71 -13.04 5.48
C VAL A 120 0.58 -14.06 5.30
N ARG A 121 0.76 -15.33 5.66
CA ARG A 121 -0.34 -16.31 5.64
C ARG A 121 -1.45 -15.94 6.62
N ARG A 122 -1.11 -15.56 7.85
CA ARG A 122 -2.08 -15.07 8.84
C ARG A 122 -2.86 -13.85 8.34
N TRP A 123 -2.19 -12.94 7.63
CA TRP A 123 -2.82 -11.81 6.97
C TRP A 123 -3.83 -12.22 5.89
N LEU A 124 -3.48 -13.20 5.07
CA LEU A 124 -4.38 -13.73 4.04
C LEU A 124 -5.57 -14.47 4.65
N ASP A 125 -5.34 -15.25 5.71
CA ASP A 125 -6.38 -16.00 6.43
C ASP A 125 -7.41 -15.09 7.10
N SER A 126 -7.06 -13.85 7.44
CA SER A 126 -7.98 -12.83 7.95
C SER A 126 -8.76 -12.11 6.85
N GLY A 127 -8.55 -12.45 5.59
CA GLY A 127 -9.15 -11.77 4.42
C GLY A 127 -8.40 -10.52 3.95
N GLY A 128 -7.18 -10.28 4.42
CA GLY A 128 -6.33 -9.20 3.92
C GLY A 128 -5.78 -9.49 2.52
N GLU A 129 -5.68 -8.48 1.67
CA GLU A 129 -5.10 -8.63 0.33
C GLU A 129 -3.56 -8.54 0.36
N LEU A 130 -2.89 -9.31 -0.49
CA LEU A 130 -1.45 -9.22 -0.72
C LEU A 130 -1.19 -8.45 -2.01
N ILE A 131 -0.25 -7.51 -1.97
CA ILE A 131 0.15 -6.63 -3.07
C ILE A 131 1.67 -6.73 -3.26
N GLY A 132 2.12 -6.73 -4.52
CA GLY A 132 3.54 -6.73 -4.86
C GLY A 132 4.20 -5.40 -4.52
N HIS A 133 5.46 -5.43 -4.09
CA HIS A 133 6.23 -4.25 -3.71
C HIS A 133 7.72 -4.30 -4.09
N SER A 134 8.05 -4.99 -5.18
CA SER A 134 9.41 -5.34 -5.61
C SER A 134 10.13 -6.28 -4.65
N PHE A 135 11.20 -6.91 -5.11
CA PHE A 135 11.94 -7.86 -4.27
C PHE A 135 12.70 -7.16 -3.14
N SER A 136 13.35 -6.03 -3.41
CA SER A 136 14.29 -5.39 -2.48
C SER A 136 13.92 -3.96 -2.05
N HIS A 137 12.73 -3.48 -2.41
CA HIS A 137 12.24 -2.13 -2.09
C HIS A 137 13.13 -1.00 -2.67
N VAL A 138 13.57 -1.16 -3.91
CA VAL A 138 14.41 -0.20 -4.61
C VAL A 138 13.59 0.80 -5.42
N LYS A 139 14.06 2.05 -5.52
CA LYS A 139 13.43 3.07 -6.39
C LYS A 139 13.59 2.68 -7.85
N MET A 140 12.61 1.97 -8.40
CA MET A 140 12.67 1.33 -9.73
C MET A 140 12.95 2.33 -10.88
N THR A 141 12.54 3.59 -10.72
CA THR A 141 12.82 4.66 -11.69
C THR A 141 14.29 5.05 -11.77
N ALA A 142 15.09 4.71 -10.75
CA ALA A 142 16.55 4.91 -10.74
C ALA A 142 17.32 3.73 -11.37
N LEU A 143 16.63 2.64 -11.73
CA LEU A 143 17.24 1.42 -12.28
C LEU A 143 17.18 1.37 -13.80
N ALA A 144 18.10 0.64 -14.42
CA ALA A 144 17.96 0.22 -15.82
C ALA A 144 16.77 -0.76 -16.01
N THR A 145 16.22 -0.86 -17.22
CA THR A 145 15.08 -1.76 -17.51
C THR A 145 15.34 -3.22 -17.13
N SER A 146 16.54 -3.73 -17.40
CA SER A 146 16.91 -5.11 -17.04
C SER A 146 16.90 -5.34 -15.54
N SER A 147 17.30 -4.34 -14.76
CA SER A 147 17.27 -4.41 -13.29
C SER A 147 15.85 -4.29 -12.73
N VAL A 148 14.97 -3.54 -13.40
CA VAL A 148 13.53 -3.52 -13.08
C VAL A 148 12.92 -4.91 -13.30
N ARG A 149 13.19 -5.56 -14.44
CA ARG A 149 12.73 -6.94 -14.68
C ARG A 149 13.25 -7.91 -13.64
N PHE A 150 14.54 -7.82 -13.33
CA PHE A 150 15.16 -8.66 -12.32
C PHE A 150 14.47 -8.53 -10.95
N GLU A 151 14.13 -7.30 -10.51
CA GLU A 151 13.39 -7.09 -9.26
C GLU A 151 12.00 -7.74 -9.27
N LEU A 152 11.27 -7.67 -10.39
CA LEU A 152 9.94 -8.26 -10.53
C LEU A 152 10.01 -9.80 -10.63
N GLU A 153 10.94 -10.33 -11.42
CA GLU A 153 11.14 -11.78 -11.55
C GLU A 153 11.53 -12.40 -10.20
N ARG A 154 12.45 -11.77 -9.46
CA ARG A 154 12.86 -12.21 -8.12
C ARG A 154 11.74 -12.16 -7.09
N GLU A 155 10.89 -11.14 -7.17
CA GLU A 155 9.71 -11.04 -6.32
C GLU A 155 8.75 -12.21 -6.55
N LEU A 156 8.45 -12.53 -7.82
CA LEU A 156 7.57 -13.64 -8.18
C LEU A 156 8.16 -15.00 -7.76
N GLU A 157 9.45 -15.23 -8.02
CA GLU A 157 10.18 -16.42 -7.56
C GLU A 157 10.13 -16.55 -6.03
N ALA A 158 10.25 -15.43 -5.31
CA ALA A 158 10.20 -15.43 -3.85
C ALA A 158 8.81 -15.80 -3.31
N TYR A 159 7.72 -15.34 -3.92
CA TYR A 159 6.37 -15.77 -3.51
C TYR A 159 6.18 -17.27 -3.70
N GLU A 160 6.64 -17.83 -4.83
CA GLU A 160 6.59 -19.27 -5.07
C GLU A 160 7.43 -20.05 -4.05
N ALA A 161 8.69 -19.65 -3.84
CA ALA A 161 9.59 -20.30 -2.87
C ALA A 161 9.06 -20.24 -1.43
N LEU A 162 8.36 -19.16 -1.08
CA LEU A 162 7.70 -18.98 0.21
C LEU A 162 6.32 -19.62 0.30
N ASN A 163 5.83 -20.29 -0.76
CA ASN A 163 4.48 -20.84 -0.84
C ASN A 163 3.42 -19.79 -0.43
N LEU A 164 3.51 -18.61 -1.04
CA LEU A 164 2.57 -17.51 -0.95
C LEU A 164 1.90 -17.32 -2.32
N PRO A 165 0.64 -16.83 -2.37
CA PRO A 165 0.01 -16.51 -3.64
C PRO A 165 0.75 -15.37 -4.35
N VAL A 166 0.78 -15.43 -5.68
CA VAL A 166 1.28 -14.33 -6.50
C VAL A 166 0.25 -13.19 -6.47
N PRO A 167 0.64 -11.95 -6.10
CA PRO A 167 -0.28 -10.81 -6.08
C PRO A 167 -0.71 -10.38 -7.49
N ASN A 168 -1.95 -9.89 -7.63
CA ASN A 168 -2.44 -9.33 -8.89
C ASN A 168 -2.17 -7.82 -9.04
N GLN A 169 -1.94 -7.13 -7.92
CA GLN A 169 -1.66 -5.69 -7.92
C GLN A 169 -0.25 -5.41 -7.43
N PHE A 170 0.27 -4.24 -7.80
CA PHE A 170 1.59 -3.77 -7.41
C PHE A 170 1.53 -2.40 -6.75
N ALA A 171 2.42 -2.11 -5.82
CA ALA A 171 2.66 -0.77 -5.31
C ALA A 171 4.11 -0.40 -5.64
N TYR A 172 4.35 0.76 -6.25
CA TYR A 172 5.72 1.17 -6.54
C TYR A 172 6.44 1.56 -5.24
N PRO A 173 7.64 1.03 -4.95
CA PRO A 173 8.49 1.55 -3.88
C PRO A 173 8.70 3.05 -4.04
N PHE A 174 8.64 3.79 -2.92
CA PHE A 174 8.67 5.26 -2.92
C PHE A 174 7.54 5.91 -3.74
N GLY A 175 6.55 5.12 -4.19
CA GLY A 175 5.50 5.49 -5.12
C GLY A 175 5.98 6.02 -6.48
N ALA A 176 7.25 5.80 -6.83
CA ALA A 176 7.86 6.35 -8.02
C ALA A 176 7.67 5.43 -9.23
N SER A 177 7.01 5.94 -10.28
CA SER A 177 6.79 5.24 -11.54
C SER A 177 7.22 6.09 -12.73
N ASP A 178 7.65 5.44 -13.82
CA ASP A 178 7.88 6.06 -15.13
C ASP A 178 7.29 5.16 -16.23
N PRO A 179 7.09 5.64 -17.47
CA PRO A 179 6.48 4.83 -18.54
C PRO A 179 7.22 3.52 -18.87
N ARG A 180 8.51 3.42 -18.56
CA ARG A 180 9.30 2.20 -18.73
C ARG A 180 9.01 1.24 -17.57
N VAL A 181 9.07 1.69 -16.31
CA VAL A 181 8.73 0.87 -15.13
C VAL A 181 7.30 0.35 -15.23
N ARG A 182 6.34 1.19 -15.60
CA ARG A 182 4.92 0.81 -15.75
C ARG A 182 4.73 -0.31 -16.78
N ARG A 183 5.48 -0.28 -17.89
CA ARG A 183 5.42 -1.34 -18.93
C ARG A 183 5.93 -2.68 -18.42
N GLU A 184 6.99 -2.67 -17.62
CA GLU A 184 7.52 -3.90 -17.03
C GLU A 184 6.56 -4.46 -15.97
N VAL A 185 6.00 -3.61 -15.10
CA VAL A 185 4.98 -4.04 -14.12
C VAL A 185 3.71 -4.56 -14.80
N ALA A 186 3.27 -3.95 -15.90
CA ALA A 186 2.10 -4.40 -16.66
C ALA A 186 2.24 -5.78 -17.31
N ALA A 187 3.45 -6.33 -17.40
CA ALA A 187 3.66 -7.70 -17.89
C ALA A 187 3.30 -8.77 -16.83
N HIS A 188 3.22 -8.40 -15.55
CA HIS A 188 3.06 -9.33 -14.43
C HIS A 188 1.83 -9.05 -13.56
N TYR A 189 1.36 -7.80 -13.52
CA TYR A 189 0.27 -7.35 -12.66
C TYR A 189 -0.88 -6.75 -13.49
N THR A 190 -2.07 -6.66 -12.89
CA THR A 190 -3.27 -6.08 -13.55
C THR A 190 -3.45 -4.59 -13.26
N SER A 191 -2.83 -4.09 -12.18
CA SER A 191 -2.86 -2.68 -11.80
C SER A 191 -1.72 -2.32 -10.85
N ALA A 192 -1.39 -1.04 -10.74
CA ALA A 192 -0.36 -0.57 -9.82
C ALA A 192 -0.66 0.79 -9.18
N PHE A 193 -0.20 0.97 -7.94
CA PHE A 193 -0.37 2.18 -7.14
C PHE A 193 0.90 3.04 -7.08
N ALA A 194 0.75 4.35 -7.25
CA ALA A 194 1.81 5.36 -7.22
C ALA A 194 1.48 6.52 -6.25
N THR A 195 2.51 7.19 -5.73
CA THR A 195 2.36 8.44 -4.96
C THR A 195 2.54 9.65 -5.88
N GLY A 196 2.07 10.84 -5.49
CA GLY A 196 2.39 12.08 -6.21
C GLY A 196 1.52 12.42 -7.43
N GLY A 197 0.26 11.98 -7.47
CA GLY A 197 -0.69 12.38 -8.52
C GLY A 197 -0.54 11.57 -9.81
N GLY A 198 -0.57 10.25 -9.68
CA GLY A 198 -0.61 9.36 -10.83
C GLY A 198 -1.73 9.74 -11.82
N ASP A 199 -1.53 9.45 -13.09
CA ASP A 199 -2.47 9.82 -14.17
C ASP A 199 -3.82 9.08 -14.08
N GLY A 200 -3.95 8.16 -13.12
CA GLY A 200 -5.17 7.40 -12.85
C GLY A 200 -5.41 6.29 -13.86
N SER A 201 -4.44 5.98 -14.72
CA SER A 201 -4.45 4.72 -15.46
C SER A 201 -4.31 3.52 -14.51
N ALA A 202 -4.64 2.33 -15.00
CA ALA A 202 -4.58 1.11 -14.21
C ALA A 202 -3.19 0.87 -13.57
N PHE A 203 -2.11 1.37 -14.16
CA PHE A 203 -0.74 1.22 -13.67
C PHE A 203 -0.15 2.47 -13.04
N ASP A 204 -0.99 3.45 -12.73
CA ASP A 204 -0.60 4.71 -12.08
C ASP A 204 -1.75 5.22 -11.19
N LEU A 205 -2.35 4.31 -10.42
CA LEU A 205 -3.44 4.61 -9.51
C LEU A 205 -2.92 5.44 -8.34
N HIS A 206 -3.54 6.58 -8.09
CA HIS A 206 -3.12 7.46 -7.01
C HIS A 206 -3.45 6.87 -5.64
N ARG A 207 -2.47 6.91 -4.74
CA ARG A 207 -2.65 6.69 -3.30
C ARG A 207 -2.16 7.87 -2.48
N ILE A 208 -2.86 8.12 -1.38
CA ILE A 208 -2.55 9.15 -0.38
C ILE A 208 -1.68 8.50 0.69
N THR A 209 -0.38 8.79 0.66
CA THR A 209 0.52 8.40 1.75
C THR A 209 0.16 9.16 3.00
N PHE A 210 -0.06 8.43 4.09
CA PHE A 210 -0.25 9.02 5.40
C PHE A 210 1.08 9.55 5.93
N ARG A 211 1.01 10.76 6.49
CA ARG A 211 2.07 11.37 7.29
C ARG A 211 1.44 12.00 8.52
N GLN A 212 2.15 12.05 9.64
CA GLN A 212 1.65 12.58 10.91
C GLN A 212 1.05 13.99 10.78
N TRP A 213 1.64 14.87 9.95
CA TRP A 213 1.12 16.21 9.72
C TRP A 213 -0.20 16.25 8.92
N LYS A 214 -0.60 15.15 8.26
CA LYS A 214 -1.91 15.01 7.59
C LYS A 214 -3.05 14.64 8.53
N VAL A 215 -2.78 14.24 9.76
CA VAL A 215 -3.83 13.80 10.72
C VAL A 215 -4.99 14.80 10.83
N PRO A 216 -4.77 16.12 11.06
CA PRO A 216 -5.88 17.05 11.18
C PRO A 216 -6.75 17.13 9.91
N LYS A 217 -6.14 16.91 8.75
CA LYS A 217 -6.80 16.96 7.44
C LYS A 217 -7.57 15.70 7.12
N LEU A 218 -7.01 14.54 7.50
CA LEU A 218 -7.70 13.27 7.43
C LEU A 218 -8.90 13.22 8.39
N MET A 219 -8.75 13.72 9.61
CA MET A 219 -9.86 13.79 10.58
C MET A 219 -10.95 14.78 10.16
N ALA A 220 -10.64 15.73 9.27
CA ALA A 220 -11.62 16.62 8.64
C ALA A 220 -12.18 16.07 7.32
N LEU A 221 -11.68 14.92 6.84
CA LEU A 221 -11.92 14.39 5.49
C LEU A 221 -11.74 15.44 4.39
N ASP A 222 -10.69 16.26 4.52
CA ASP A 222 -10.32 17.29 3.53
C ASP A 222 -9.64 16.61 2.32
N TRP A 223 -10.43 15.86 1.53
CA TRP A 223 -9.93 15.06 0.40
C TRP A 223 -9.21 15.91 -0.64
N ALA A 224 -9.70 17.13 -0.89
CA ALA A 224 -9.06 18.09 -1.78
C ALA A 224 -7.67 18.53 -1.31
N PHE A 225 -7.41 18.53 0.00
CA PHE A 225 -6.07 18.73 0.54
C PHE A 225 -5.24 17.46 0.46
N LEU A 226 -5.81 16.32 0.84
CA LEU A 226 -5.10 15.04 0.95
C LEU A 226 -4.63 14.50 -0.41
N ALA A 227 -5.39 14.74 -1.47
CA ALA A 227 -5.09 14.33 -2.84
C ALA A 227 -4.07 15.24 -3.56
N ARG A 228 -3.56 16.28 -2.91
CA ARG A 228 -2.54 17.15 -3.53
C ARG A 228 -1.25 16.36 -3.71
N PRO A 229 -0.59 16.46 -4.87
CA PRO A 229 0.75 15.91 -5.05
C PRO A 229 1.68 16.43 -3.95
N GLU A 230 2.42 15.52 -3.33
CA GLU A 230 3.51 15.89 -2.44
C GLU A 230 4.66 16.39 -3.34
N ASN A 231 5.16 17.60 -3.08
CA ASN A 231 6.44 18.01 -3.63
C ASN A 231 7.50 17.32 -2.75
N ASP A 232 8.14 16.29 -3.29
CA ASP A 232 9.35 15.69 -2.71
C ASP A 232 10.48 16.73 -2.56
#